data_AF-A0A1R2CBE6-F1
#
_entry.id   AF-A0A1R2CBE6-F1
#
_cell.length_a   1.000
_cell.length_b   1.000
_cell.length_c   1.000
_cell.angle_alpha   90.00
_cell.angle_beta   90.00
_cell.angle_gamma   90.00
#
_symmetry.space_group_name_H-M   'P 1'
#
loop_
_entity.id
_entity.type
_entity.pdbx_description
1 polymer ?
#
loop_
_entity_poly.entity_id
_entity_poly.type
_entity_poly.pdbx_seq_one_letter_code
_entity_poly.pdbx_strand_id
1 'polypeptide(L)'
;MDLEESLSDNFASDHSIIATDDLTEIEIESLRLEFYLETKETLDEESPSLPLAIIPIIENSNLKPTKGKKHKKYLNSLLNFEFISKRKNLLTKPTQSKKPKKEYVRTKLIRGHKRAQRQCLQELKPEKTIHKINQNNKHQLKSWDAFKNHVISLSDVIKETSKTENGPLTDGRNRRFLDSINKDVPKTCNDEFVKDYFKSIYMRESFKLYINVIFSGQKPKDLCERFGFSCCNRSNHLARCKEIWAELYEQLRNEFIDVHVNNLNNL
;
A
#
# COMPACT_ATOMS: atom_id res chain seq x y z
N MET A 1 29.28 -46.02 -31.54
CA MET A 1 29.40 -44.64 -32.05
C MET A 1 28.25 -43.90 -31.43
N ASP A 2 28.56 -43.35 -30.27
CA ASP A 2 27.67 -42.56 -29.43
C ASP A 2 27.54 -41.16 -30.01
N LEU A 3 26.31 -40.65 -30.05
CA LEU A 3 26.00 -39.25 -30.36
C LEU A 3 24.92 -38.80 -29.38
N GLU A 4 25.34 -38.64 -28.12
CA GLU A 4 24.75 -37.66 -27.22
C GLU A 4 25.39 -36.32 -27.56
N GLU A 5 24.61 -35.36 -28.06
CA GLU A 5 25.04 -33.97 -28.12
C GLU A 5 23.97 -33.09 -27.49
N SER A 6 24.46 -32.31 -26.53
CA SER A 6 23.78 -31.69 -25.42
C SER A 6 23.06 -30.40 -25.80
N LEU A 7 21.78 -30.31 -25.42
CA LEU A 7 21.10 -29.03 -25.22
C LEU A 7 21.37 -28.55 -23.79
N SER A 8 22.35 -27.68 -23.62
CA SER A 8 22.52 -26.90 -22.39
C SER A 8 21.78 -25.57 -22.51
N ASP A 9 20.58 -25.52 -21.93
CA ASP A 9 19.83 -24.29 -21.67
C ASP A 9 20.57 -23.40 -20.66
N ASN A 10 21.04 -22.24 -21.10
CA ASN A 10 21.49 -21.16 -20.22
C ASN A 10 20.28 -20.30 -19.81
N PHE A 11 19.54 -20.75 -18.78
CA PHE A 11 18.67 -19.85 -18.01
C PHE A 11 19.55 -19.10 -16.99
N ALA A 12 20.13 -17.98 -17.42
CA ALA A 12 20.69 -17.01 -16.48
C ALA A 12 19.52 -16.26 -15.82
N SER A 13 19.19 -16.61 -14.57
CA SER A 13 18.27 -15.79 -13.77
C SER A 13 18.99 -14.51 -13.35
N ASP A 14 18.59 -13.39 -13.94
CA ASP A 14 19.03 -12.06 -13.51
C ASP A 14 18.50 -11.77 -12.09
N HIS A 15 19.29 -12.13 -11.08
CA HIS A 15 19.07 -11.70 -9.71
C HIS A 15 19.69 -10.33 -9.50
N SER A 16 18.88 -9.26 -9.55
CA SER A 16 19.33 -7.92 -9.20
C SER A 16 19.60 -7.82 -7.70
N ILE A 17 20.87 -7.68 -7.33
CA ILE A 17 21.28 -7.41 -5.95
C ILE A 17 20.93 -5.95 -5.62
N ILE A 18 19.94 -5.73 -4.74
CA ILE A 18 19.62 -4.39 -4.22
C ILE A 18 20.55 -4.12 -3.03
N ALA A 19 21.43 -3.12 -3.15
CA ALA A 19 22.25 -2.67 -2.04
C ALA A 19 21.36 -2.14 -0.91
N THR A 20 21.65 -2.52 0.34
CA THR A 20 20.87 -2.12 1.52
C THR A 20 20.85 -0.62 1.76
N ASP A 21 21.84 0.12 1.23
CA ASP A 21 21.94 1.57 1.33
C ASP A 21 20.81 2.33 0.59
N ASP A 22 20.06 1.63 -0.26
CA ASP A 22 18.94 2.21 -1.02
C ASP A 22 17.58 2.13 -0.29
N LEU A 23 17.50 1.40 0.82
CA LEU A 23 16.26 1.16 1.55
C LEU A 23 16.01 2.20 2.64
N THR A 24 14.75 2.59 2.79
CA THR A 24 14.33 3.51 3.86
C THR A 24 14.18 2.77 5.17
N GLU A 25 14.26 3.46 6.31
CA GLU A 25 14.07 2.84 7.63
C GLU A 25 12.74 2.08 7.75
N ILE A 26 11.65 2.58 7.15
CA ILE A 26 10.36 1.87 7.15
C ILE A 26 10.43 0.60 6.31
N GLU A 27 11.09 0.64 5.15
CA GLU A 27 11.28 -0.55 4.31
C GLU A 27 12.18 -1.58 5.02
N ILE A 28 13.21 -1.13 5.74
CA ILE A 28 14.07 -1.98 6.58
C ILE A 28 13.24 -2.64 7.68
N GLU A 29 12.44 -1.87 8.43
CA GLU A 29 11.55 -2.43 9.47
C GLU A 29 10.50 -3.37 8.88
N SER A 30 10.02 -3.11 7.67
CA SER A 30 9.15 -4.01 6.92
C SER A 30 9.81 -5.36 6.66
N LEU A 31 11.04 -5.34 6.14
CA LEU A 31 11.79 -6.56 5.86
C LEU A 31 12.12 -7.32 7.14
N ARG A 32 12.47 -6.62 8.23
CA ARG A 32 12.65 -7.21 9.56
C ARG A 32 11.37 -7.90 10.03
N LEU A 33 10.20 -7.28 9.82
CA LEU A 33 8.90 -7.85 10.16
C LEU A 33 8.56 -9.07 9.30
N GLU A 34 8.77 -9.01 7.98
CA GLU A 34 8.56 -10.14 7.08
C GLU A 34 9.43 -11.35 7.49
N PHE A 35 10.73 -11.12 7.72
CA PHE A 35 11.66 -12.12 8.21
C PHE A 35 11.17 -12.76 9.52
N TYR A 36 10.83 -11.94 10.52
CA TYR A 36 10.30 -12.43 11.79
C TYR A 36 9.01 -13.24 11.63
N LEU A 37 8.12 -12.83 10.72
CA LEU A 37 6.88 -13.57 10.47
C LEU A 37 7.12 -14.95 9.87
N GLU A 38 8.16 -15.09 9.04
CA GLU A 38 8.57 -16.34 8.39
C GLU A 38 9.36 -17.26 9.33
N THR A 39 10.41 -16.75 9.98
CA THR A 39 11.35 -17.56 10.78
C THR A 39 10.98 -17.67 12.25
N LYS A 40 10.20 -16.71 12.78
CA LYS A 40 10.00 -16.48 14.22
C LYS A 40 11.26 -16.04 14.98
N GLU A 41 12.31 -15.63 14.28
CA GLU A 41 13.58 -15.17 14.86
C GLU A 41 13.71 -13.64 14.74
N THR A 42 14.30 -13.00 15.75
CA THR A 42 14.66 -11.57 15.70
C THR A 42 16.01 -11.40 15.01
N LEU A 43 16.11 -10.43 14.10
CA LEU A 43 17.40 -9.98 13.57
C LEU A 43 18.13 -9.22 14.68
N ASP A 44 18.94 -9.93 15.45
CA ASP A 44 19.75 -9.31 16.51
C ASP A 44 20.77 -8.35 15.87
N GLU A 45 20.87 -7.13 16.42
CA GLU A 45 21.70 -6.05 15.83
C GLU A 45 23.22 -6.34 15.84
N GLU A 46 23.66 -7.41 16.51
CA GLU A 46 25.06 -7.84 16.58
C GLU A 46 25.41 -9.01 15.63
N SER A 47 24.45 -9.51 14.84
CA SER A 47 24.77 -10.52 13.83
C SER A 47 25.53 -9.88 12.65
N PRO A 48 26.62 -10.51 12.17
CA PRO A 48 27.47 -9.95 11.12
C PRO A 48 26.61 -9.67 9.88
N SER A 49 26.69 -8.44 9.37
CA SER A 49 26.08 -7.89 8.16
C SER A 49 25.12 -8.83 7.45
N LEU A 50 23.81 -8.49 7.42
CA LEU A 50 22.77 -9.10 6.58
C LEU A 50 23.45 -9.76 5.37
N PRO A 51 23.59 -11.11 5.34
CA PRO A 51 24.04 -11.77 4.12
C PRO A 51 23.13 -11.22 3.04
N LEU A 52 23.69 -10.80 1.91
CA LEU A 52 22.92 -10.39 0.73
C LEU A 52 21.87 -11.47 0.48
N ALA A 53 20.72 -11.31 1.09
CA ALA A 53 19.71 -12.34 1.15
C ALA A 53 19.12 -12.26 -0.22
N ILE A 54 19.54 -13.20 -1.06
CA ILE A 54 18.92 -13.49 -2.33
C ILE A 54 17.45 -13.72 -1.99
N ILE A 55 16.63 -12.67 -2.09
CA ILE A 55 15.19 -12.76 -1.94
C ILE A 55 14.78 -13.72 -3.05
N PRO A 56 14.29 -14.93 -2.73
CA PRO A 56 13.86 -15.84 -3.75
C PRO A 56 12.73 -15.14 -4.50
N ILE A 57 12.96 -14.85 -5.79
CA ILE A 57 11.87 -14.48 -6.69
C ILE A 57 11.01 -15.75 -6.76
N ILE A 58 9.87 -15.72 -6.07
CA ILE A 58 8.94 -16.85 -6.02
C ILE A 58 8.35 -17.03 -7.42
N GLU A 59 8.94 -17.90 -8.22
CA GLU A 59 8.26 -18.48 -9.38
C GLU A 59 7.21 -19.48 -8.88
N ASN A 60 5.96 -19.10 -9.09
CA ASN A 60 4.77 -19.96 -9.18
C ASN A 60 4.82 -21.26 -8.36
N SER A 61 4.69 -21.14 -7.04
CA SER A 61 4.32 -22.30 -6.22
C SER A 61 2.83 -22.60 -6.39
N ASN A 62 2.54 -23.76 -6.95
CA ASN A 62 1.20 -24.37 -6.96
C ASN A 62 0.74 -24.62 -5.52
N LEU A 63 0.11 -23.61 -4.91
CA LEU A 63 -0.45 -23.72 -3.57
C LEU A 63 -1.71 -24.58 -3.59
N LYS A 64 -1.63 -25.74 -2.93
CA LYS A 64 -2.80 -26.58 -2.65
C LYS A 64 -3.87 -25.78 -1.90
N PRO A 65 -5.16 -25.95 -2.22
CA PRO A 65 -6.25 -25.24 -1.53
C PRO A 65 -6.27 -25.65 -0.05
N THR A 66 -5.81 -24.75 0.81
CA THR A 66 -5.88 -24.94 2.26
C THR A 66 -7.30 -24.65 2.72
N LYS A 67 -7.88 -25.61 3.44
CA LYS A 67 -9.23 -25.52 4.04
C LYS A 67 -9.38 -24.20 4.81
N GLY A 68 -10.51 -23.53 4.58
CA GLY A 68 -10.79 -22.12 4.93
C GLY A 68 -10.26 -21.66 6.28
N LYS A 69 -9.12 -20.97 6.26
CA LYS A 69 -8.66 -20.18 7.41
C LYS A 69 -9.63 -19.00 7.57
N LYS A 70 -10.22 -18.86 8.78
CA LYS A 70 -10.97 -17.66 9.17
C LYS A 70 -10.15 -16.44 8.77
N HIS A 71 -10.69 -15.58 7.90
CA HIS A 71 -9.98 -14.40 7.39
C HIS A 71 -9.35 -13.64 8.56
N LYS A 72 -8.00 -13.57 8.58
CA LYS A 72 -7.31 -12.63 9.46
C LYS A 72 -7.93 -11.26 9.20
N LYS A 73 -8.27 -10.54 10.27
CA LYS A 73 -8.82 -9.19 10.17
C LYS A 73 -7.73 -8.29 9.57
N TYR A 74 -7.74 -8.07 8.25
CA TYR A 74 -6.78 -7.17 7.61
C TYR A 74 -6.92 -5.75 8.16
N LEU A 75 -5.85 -4.94 8.10
CA LEU A 75 -5.81 -3.61 8.71
C LEU A 75 -6.05 -3.61 10.24
N ASN A 76 -5.53 -4.63 10.93
CA ASN A 76 -5.54 -4.66 12.39
C ASN A 76 -4.60 -3.63 13.02
N SER A 77 -3.53 -3.25 12.31
CA SER A 77 -2.61 -2.20 12.74
C SER A 77 -3.34 -0.88 13.05
N LEU A 78 -4.49 -0.62 12.40
CA LEU A 78 -5.35 0.55 12.67
C LEU A 78 -5.80 0.66 14.14
N LEU A 79 -5.76 -0.44 14.89
CA LEU A 79 -6.05 -0.43 16.33
C LEU A 79 -5.03 0.33 17.17
N ASN A 80 -3.83 0.54 16.62
CA ASN A 80 -2.70 1.26 17.23
C ASN A 80 -2.71 2.78 16.91
N PHE A 81 -3.75 3.28 16.23
CA PHE A 81 -3.84 4.68 15.83
C PHE A 81 -5.05 5.39 16.42
N GLU A 82 -4.96 6.71 16.53
CA GLU A 82 -6.01 7.60 17.03
C GLU A 82 -6.25 8.76 16.05
N PHE A 83 -7.50 9.15 15.79
CA PHE A 83 -7.77 10.31 14.94
C PHE A 83 -7.22 11.61 15.53
N ILE A 84 -6.58 12.44 14.69
CA ILE A 84 -6.17 13.78 15.08
C ILE A 84 -7.41 14.67 15.10
N SER A 85 -7.89 15.03 16.30
CA SER A 85 -9.01 15.97 16.44
C SER A 85 -8.59 17.36 15.94
N LYS A 86 -9.24 17.84 14.88
CA LYS A 86 -9.00 19.18 14.32
C LYS A 86 -9.55 20.32 15.18
N ARG A 87 -10.40 20.02 16.17
CA ARG A 87 -10.96 21.01 17.10
C ARG A 87 -10.66 20.61 18.53
N LYS A 88 -9.61 21.19 19.10
CA LYS A 88 -9.48 21.30 20.56
C LYS A 88 -10.44 22.40 21.02
N ASN A 89 -11.74 22.12 21.03
CA ASN A 89 -12.63 22.91 21.86
C ASN A 89 -12.26 22.57 23.31
N LEU A 90 -11.47 23.43 23.95
CA LEU A 90 -10.91 23.26 25.30
C LEU A 90 -11.97 23.05 26.40
N LEU A 91 -13.27 23.19 26.08
CA LEU A 91 -14.39 23.16 27.02
C LEU A 91 -15.22 21.88 26.99
N THR A 92 -15.01 20.96 26.05
CA THR A 92 -15.77 19.70 25.99
C THR A 92 -14.96 18.56 26.57
N LYS A 93 -15.56 17.82 27.52
CA LYS A 93 -15.01 16.59 28.12
C LYS A 93 -14.33 15.72 27.05
N PRO A 94 -13.19 15.08 27.34
CA PRO A 94 -12.45 14.28 26.37
C PRO A 94 -13.36 13.18 25.83
N THR A 95 -13.88 13.37 24.62
CA THR A 95 -14.53 12.31 23.87
C THR A 95 -13.47 11.25 23.60
N GLN A 96 -13.74 10.00 23.98
CA GLN A 96 -12.84 8.87 23.75
C GLN A 96 -12.19 8.94 22.36
N SER A 97 -10.87 8.79 22.30
CA SER A 97 -10.11 8.83 21.05
C SER A 97 -10.70 7.81 20.08
N LYS A 98 -11.17 8.29 18.93
CA LYS A 98 -11.76 7.40 17.92
C LYS A 98 -10.64 6.82 17.08
N LYS A 99 -10.58 5.49 17.00
CA LYS A 99 -9.68 4.77 16.10
C LYS A 99 -10.09 5.00 14.64
N PRO A 100 -9.13 5.01 13.69
CA PRO A 100 -9.46 5.12 12.27
C PRO A 100 -10.28 3.92 11.79
N LYS A 101 -11.38 4.21 11.10
CA LYS A 101 -12.22 3.18 10.46
C LYS A 101 -11.52 2.65 9.19
N LYS A 102 -11.63 1.35 8.91
CA LYS A 102 -11.09 0.75 7.67
C LYS A 102 -11.59 1.45 6.41
N GLU A 103 -12.88 1.75 6.37
CA GLU A 103 -13.53 2.45 5.26
C GLU A 103 -12.95 3.85 4.98
N TYR A 104 -12.53 4.57 6.03
CA TYR A 104 -11.85 5.85 5.87
C TYR A 104 -10.52 5.67 5.13
N VAL A 105 -9.73 4.67 5.54
CA VAL A 105 -8.43 4.36 4.93
C VAL A 105 -8.61 3.92 3.48
N ARG A 106 -9.55 3.01 3.20
CA ARG A 106 -9.92 2.57 1.83
C ARG A 106 -10.22 3.76 0.93
N THR A 107 -11.17 4.58 1.35
CA THR A 107 -11.63 5.74 0.57
C THR A 107 -10.48 6.69 0.30
N LYS A 108 -9.68 6.98 1.33
CA LYS A 108 -8.55 7.91 1.22
C LYS A 108 -7.48 7.40 0.25
N LEU A 109 -7.11 6.13 0.34
CA LEU A 109 -6.08 5.53 -0.49
C LEU A 109 -6.52 5.35 -1.93
N ILE A 110 -7.72 4.80 -2.18
CA ILE A 110 -8.22 4.62 -3.55
C ILE A 110 -8.40 5.97 -4.24
N ARG A 111 -8.95 6.98 -3.54
CA ARG A 111 -9.08 8.34 -4.08
C ARG A 111 -7.71 8.95 -4.38
N GLY A 112 -6.75 8.75 -3.48
CA GLY A 112 -5.37 9.17 -3.64
C GLY A 112 -4.72 8.51 -4.85
N HIS A 113 -4.86 7.20 -5.01
CA HIS A 113 -4.31 6.40 -6.11
C HIS A 113 -4.85 6.86 -7.45
N LYS A 114 -6.18 6.93 -7.61
CA LYS A 114 -6.80 7.47 -8.83
C LYS A 114 -6.32 8.89 -9.14
N ARG A 115 -6.15 9.73 -8.13
CA ARG A 115 -5.63 11.10 -8.31
C ARG A 115 -4.17 11.09 -8.78
N ALA A 116 -3.33 10.25 -8.19
CA ALA A 116 -1.94 10.10 -8.57
C ALA A 116 -1.81 9.61 -10.02
N GLN A 117 -2.61 8.61 -10.42
CA GLN A 117 -2.67 8.12 -11.81
C GLN A 117 -2.97 9.25 -12.79
N ARG A 118 -4.01 10.05 -12.54
CA ARG A 118 -4.33 11.21 -13.40
C ARG A 118 -3.21 12.24 -13.45
N GLN A 119 -2.51 12.47 -12.34
CA GLN A 119 -1.35 13.36 -12.32
C GLN A 119 -0.19 12.82 -13.16
N CYS A 120 0.08 11.50 -13.10
CA CYS A 120 1.08 10.86 -13.97
C CYS A 120 0.74 11.04 -15.46
N LEU A 121 -0.53 10.82 -15.84
CA LEU A 121 -1.00 10.96 -17.23
C LEU A 121 -0.97 12.42 -17.73
N GLN A 122 -0.99 13.39 -16.83
CA GLN A 122 -0.87 14.82 -17.13
C GLN A 122 0.57 15.34 -16.94
N GLU A 123 1.51 14.44 -16.63
CA GLU A 123 2.90 14.77 -16.29
C GLU A 123 3.07 15.74 -15.10
N LEU A 124 2.05 15.82 -14.25
CA LEU A 124 2.05 16.68 -13.07
C LEU A 124 2.67 15.98 -11.87
N LYS A 125 3.48 16.70 -11.10
CA LYS A 125 4.01 16.23 -9.82
C LYS A 125 3.02 16.53 -8.67
N PRO A 126 2.92 15.65 -7.68
CA PRO A 126 2.02 15.85 -6.55
C PRO A 126 2.62 16.80 -5.51
N GLU A 127 2.07 18.01 -5.45
CA GLU A 127 2.48 19.03 -4.46
C GLU A 127 1.64 19.00 -3.18
N LYS A 128 0.47 18.37 -3.24
CA LYS A 128 -0.55 18.35 -2.19
C LYS A 128 -1.05 16.92 -1.99
N THR A 129 -1.84 16.70 -0.94
CA THR A 129 -2.51 15.42 -0.60
C THR A 129 -1.60 14.34 -0.02
N ILE A 130 -2.12 13.13 0.13
CA ILE A 130 -1.46 12.02 0.84
C ILE A 130 -0.18 11.53 0.15
N HIS A 131 -0.07 11.70 -1.17
CA HIS A 131 1.08 11.29 -1.98
C HIS A 131 1.93 12.48 -2.43
N LYS A 132 1.94 13.58 -1.66
CA LYS A 132 2.87 14.71 -1.88
C LYS A 132 4.32 14.21 -1.91
N ILE A 133 5.14 14.76 -2.81
CA ILE A 133 6.56 14.41 -2.90
C ILE A 133 7.43 15.59 -2.48
N ASN A 134 8.46 15.29 -1.68
CA ASN A 134 9.58 16.18 -1.41
C ASN A 134 10.64 15.99 -2.49
N GLN A 135 10.90 17.03 -3.28
CA GLN A 135 11.88 17.00 -4.37
C GLN A 135 13.33 16.80 -3.89
N ASN A 136 13.61 17.07 -2.62
CA ASN A 136 14.93 16.84 -2.04
C ASN A 136 15.11 15.41 -1.49
N ASN A 137 14.06 14.58 -1.52
CA ASN A 137 14.11 13.20 -1.05
C ASN A 137 14.22 12.24 -2.25
N LYS A 138 15.41 11.68 -2.44
CA LYS A 138 15.73 10.76 -3.55
C LYS A 138 14.85 9.50 -3.54
N HIS A 139 14.55 8.92 -2.37
CA HIS A 139 13.69 7.74 -2.27
C HIS A 139 12.28 8.06 -2.77
N GLN A 140 11.72 9.22 -2.39
CA GLN A 140 10.38 9.61 -2.86
C GLN A 140 10.32 9.81 -4.36
N LEU A 141 11.37 10.42 -4.94
CA LEU A 141 11.49 10.57 -6.39
C LEU A 141 11.57 9.20 -7.08
N LYS A 142 12.45 8.31 -6.61
CA LYS A 142 12.62 6.94 -7.15
C LYS A 142 11.29 6.17 -7.13
N SER A 143 10.58 6.18 -5.99
CA SER A 143 9.27 5.51 -5.86
C SER A 143 8.21 6.13 -6.78
N TRP A 144 8.21 7.45 -6.94
CA TRP A 144 7.28 8.13 -7.85
C TRP A 144 7.56 7.83 -9.31
N ASP A 145 8.82 7.82 -9.73
CA ASP A 145 9.19 7.54 -11.11
C ASP A 145 8.85 6.09 -11.45
N ALA A 146 9.08 5.13 -10.55
CA ALA A 146 8.63 3.75 -10.71
C ALA A 146 7.10 3.65 -10.88
N PHE A 147 6.33 4.34 -10.02
CA PHE A 147 4.87 4.40 -10.13
C PHE A 147 4.43 5.07 -11.43
N LYS A 148 5.01 6.22 -11.80
CA LYS A 148 4.69 6.99 -13.00
C LYS A 148 4.94 6.16 -14.26
N ASN A 149 6.10 5.51 -14.35
CA ASN A 149 6.47 4.70 -15.51
C ASN A 149 5.48 3.55 -15.72
N HIS A 150 5.12 2.84 -14.64
CA HIS A 150 4.10 1.79 -14.70
C HIS A 150 2.71 2.32 -15.11
N VAL A 151 2.33 3.52 -14.64
CA VAL A 151 1.06 4.14 -15.05
C VAL A 151 1.06 4.52 -16.53
N ILE A 152 2.17 5.06 -17.04
CA ILE A 152 2.29 5.48 -18.44
C ILE A 152 2.30 4.26 -19.37
N SER A 153 2.99 3.17 -19.00
CA SER A 153 3.02 1.94 -19.80
C SER A 153 1.65 1.28 -19.95
N LEU A 154 0.71 1.57 -19.04
CA LEU A 154 -0.65 1.02 -19.02
C LEU A 154 -1.71 2.10 -19.21
N SER A 155 -1.36 3.20 -19.90
CA SER A 155 -2.19 4.40 -19.92
C SER A 155 -3.62 4.16 -20.41
N ASP A 156 -3.83 3.27 -21.39
CA ASP A 156 -5.16 3.00 -21.95
C ASP A 156 -6.09 2.33 -20.94
N VAL A 157 -5.60 1.36 -20.17
CA VAL A 157 -6.35 0.69 -19.10
C VAL A 157 -6.62 1.64 -17.92
N ILE A 158 -5.63 2.47 -17.58
CA ILE A 158 -5.71 3.36 -16.41
C ILE A 158 -6.59 4.58 -16.69
N LYS A 159 -6.63 5.10 -17.92
CA LYS A 159 -7.52 6.21 -18.29
C LYS A 159 -8.97 5.87 -18.00
N GLU A 160 -9.41 4.64 -18.27
CA GLU A 160 -10.79 4.23 -18.00
C GLU A 160 -11.07 4.02 -16.50
N THR A 161 -10.21 3.30 -15.80
CA THR A 161 -10.43 2.95 -14.39
C THR A 161 -10.25 4.15 -13.42
N SER A 162 -9.42 5.12 -13.78
CA SER A 162 -9.09 6.29 -12.95
C SER A 162 -10.11 7.43 -13.03
N LYS A 163 -11.13 7.35 -13.91
CA LYS A 163 -12.18 8.36 -14.03
C LYS A 163 -12.94 8.52 -12.71
N THR A 164 -13.37 9.76 -12.45
CA THR A 164 -14.11 10.12 -11.23
C THR A 164 -15.55 9.64 -11.22
N GLU A 165 -16.13 9.38 -12.39
CA GLU A 165 -17.45 8.78 -12.55
C GLU A 165 -17.49 7.31 -12.11
N ASN A 166 -16.38 6.60 -12.25
CA ASN A 166 -16.20 5.20 -11.83
C ASN A 166 -15.85 5.05 -10.34
N GLY A 167 -16.15 6.05 -9.51
CA GLY A 167 -15.85 6.08 -8.07
C GLY A 167 -17.12 6.12 -7.22
N PRO A 168 -17.06 5.74 -5.93
CA PRO A 168 -18.22 5.81 -5.07
C PRO A 168 -18.60 7.27 -4.82
N LEU A 169 -19.88 7.52 -4.52
CA LEU A 169 -20.49 8.84 -4.33
C LEU A 169 -20.06 9.53 -3.02
N THR A 170 -18.75 9.64 -2.81
CA THR A 170 -18.11 10.14 -1.60
C THR A 170 -17.90 11.66 -1.61
N ASP A 171 -18.11 12.34 -2.75
CA ASP A 171 -17.94 13.79 -2.89
C ASP A 171 -19.22 14.49 -3.42
N GLY A 172 -19.51 15.66 -2.86
CA GLY A 172 -20.85 16.25 -2.80
C GLY A 172 -21.43 16.78 -4.13
N ARG A 173 -20.65 16.86 -5.21
CA ARG A 173 -21.14 17.31 -6.53
C ARG A 173 -21.77 16.18 -7.34
N ASN A 174 -21.12 15.01 -7.37
CA ASN A 174 -21.65 13.81 -8.02
C ASN A 174 -22.80 13.19 -7.24
N ARG A 175 -22.72 13.20 -5.89
CA ARG A 175 -23.83 12.71 -5.05
C ARG A 175 -25.15 13.45 -5.34
N ARG A 176 -25.11 14.76 -5.60
CA ARG A 176 -26.31 15.55 -5.91
C ARG A 176 -26.91 15.28 -7.30
N PHE A 177 -26.11 14.82 -8.25
CA PHE A 177 -26.56 14.57 -9.62
C PHE A 177 -26.91 13.10 -9.87
N LEU A 178 -26.22 12.17 -9.20
CA LEU A 178 -26.41 10.73 -9.38
C LEU A 178 -27.38 10.09 -8.37
N ASP A 179 -27.55 10.63 -7.15
CA ASP A 179 -28.60 10.13 -6.22
C ASP A 179 -30.00 10.24 -6.86
N SER A 180 -30.21 11.16 -7.81
CA SER A 180 -31.47 11.31 -8.56
C SER A 180 -31.60 10.35 -9.76
N ILE A 181 -30.51 9.76 -10.26
CA ILE A 181 -30.50 9.01 -11.52
C ILE A 181 -30.21 7.53 -11.31
N ASN A 182 -29.35 7.16 -10.35
CA ASN A 182 -28.84 5.80 -10.23
C ASN A 182 -28.69 5.38 -8.76
N LYS A 183 -29.69 4.69 -8.22
CA LYS A 183 -29.75 4.26 -6.81
C LYS A 183 -28.75 3.16 -6.46
N ASP A 184 -28.18 2.49 -7.47
CA ASP A 184 -27.35 1.30 -7.31
C ASP A 184 -25.84 1.61 -7.22
N VAL A 185 -25.43 2.88 -7.30
CA VAL A 185 -24.00 3.24 -7.19
C VAL A 185 -23.55 3.21 -5.73
N PRO A 186 -22.42 2.53 -5.40
CA PRO A 186 -21.91 2.47 -4.03
C PRO A 186 -21.65 3.87 -3.45
N LYS A 187 -22.18 4.11 -2.24
CA LYS A 187 -22.02 5.39 -1.53
C LYS A 187 -20.63 5.55 -0.90
N THR A 188 -19.89 4.45 -0.74
CA THR A 188 -18.59 4.41 -0.09
C THR A 188 -17.67 3.38 -0.74
N CYS A 189 -16.38 3.38 -0.38
CA CYS A 189 -15.45 2.29 -0.72
C CYS A 189 -15.71 1.08 0.20
N ASN A 190 -16.89 0.48 0.07
CA ASN A 190 -17.27 -0.78 0.72
C ASN A 190 -16.47 -1.97 0.12
N ASP A 191 -16.64 -3.16 0.70
CA ASP A 191 -15.85 -4.34 0.30
C ASP A 191 -16.07 -4.72 -1.17
N GLU A 192 -17.30 -4.59 -1.67
CA GLU A 192 -17.66 -4.85 -3.07
C GLU A 192 -16.96 -3.88 -4.04
N PHE A 193 -17.00 -2.58 -3.76
CA PHE A 193 -16.29 -1.59 -4.56
C PHE A 193 -14.77 -1.87 -4.56
N VAL A 194 -14.19 -2.20 -3.40
CA VAL A 194 -12.74 -2.49 -3.31
C VAL A 194 -12.38 -3.75 -4.11
N LYS A 195 -13.24 -4.77 -4.07
CA LYS A 195 -13.09 -5.99 -4.89
C LYS A 195 -13.10 -5.68 -6.37
N ASP A 196 -14.07 -4.90 -6.84
CA ASP A 196 -14.14 -4.52 -8.26
C ASP A 196 -12.95 -3.65 -8.69
N TYR A 197 -12.52 -2.72 -7.84
CA TYR A 197 -11.36 -1.87 -8.09
C TYR A 197 -10.07 -2.67 -8.30
N PHE A 198 -9.88 -3.75 -7.52
CA PHE A 198 -8.71 -4.62 -7.59
C PHE A 198 -8.87 -5.86 -8.46
N LYS A 199 -9.96 -5.96 -9.24
CA LYS A 199 -10.19 -7.10 -10.14
C LYS A 199 -9.07 -7.28 -11.17
N SER A 200 -8.49 -6.19 -11.66
CA SER A 200 -7.39 -6.20 -12.62
C SER A 200 -6.03 -6.36 -11.93
N ILE A 201 -5.15 -7.22 -12.46
CA ILE A 201 -3.76 -7.35 -11.98
C ILE A 201 -3.00 -6.02 -12.07
N TYR A 202 -3.22 -5.26 -13.15
CA TYR A 202 -2.61 -3.95 -13.37
C TYR A 202 -2.96 -2.93 -12.27
N MET A 203 -4.22 -2.95 -11.81
CA MET A 203 -4.64 -2.06 -10.71
C MET A 203 -4.00 -2.45 -9.39
N ARG A 204 -3.75 -3.74 -9.17
CA ARG A 204 -3.09 -4.26 -7.97
C ARG A 204 -1.63 -3.85 -7.95
N GLU A 205 -0.90 -4.08 -9.04
CA GLU A 205 0.50 -3.68 -9.18
C GLU A 205 0.69 -2.17 -9.06
N SER A 206 -0.13 -1.39 -9.78
CA SER A 206 -0.13 0.06 -9.67
C SER A 206 -0.40 0.53 -8.24
N PHE A 207 -1.31 -0.11 -7.51
CA PHE A 207 -1.60 0.24 -6.11
C PHE A 207 -0.44 -0.10 -5.17
N LYS A 208 0.24 -1.24 -5.36
CA LYS A 208 1.45 -1.58 -4.58
C LYS A 208 2.53 -0.52 -4.75
N LEU A 209 2.80 -0.10 -5.99
CA LEU A 209 3.73 0.99 -6.29
C LEU A 209 3.27 2.31 -5.66
N TYR A 210 1.97 2.59 -5.66
CA TYR A 210 1.40 3.76 -5.01
C TYR A 210 1.59 3.76 -3.48
N ILE A 211 1.47 2.61 -2.82
CA ILE A 211 1.76 2.50 -1.39
C ILE A 211 3.24 2.82 -1.12
N ASN A 212 4.16 2.34 -1.97
CA ASN A 212 5.58 2.72 -1.86
C ASN A 212 5.76 4.23 -1.95
N VAL A 213 5.09 4.93 -2.87
CA VAL A 213 5.14 6.41 -2.95
C VAL A 213 4.71 7.08 -1.63
N ILE A 214 3.67 6.59 -0.97
CA ILE A 214 3.17 7.20 0.27
C ILE A 214 4.18 7.04 1.41
N PHE A 215 4.82 5.88 1.53
CA PHE A 215 5.67 5.54 2.67
C PHE A 215 7.16 5.85 2.44
N SER A 216 7.58 6.01 1.18
CA SER A 216 8.97 6.24 0.81
C SER A 216 9.58 7.45 1.53
N GLY A 217 10.61 7.17 2.32
CA GLY A 217 11.42 8.15 3.02
C GLY A 217 10.62 9.06 3.97
N GLN A 218 9.42 8.65 4.41
CA GLN A 218 8.61 9.43 5.35
C GLN A 218 8.98 9.11 6.79
N LYS A 219 8.96 10.14 7.64
CA LYS A 219 9.01 9.93 9.09
C LYS A 219 7.59 9.71 9.63
N PRO A 220 7.42 9.06 10.80
CA PRO A 220 6.11 8.87 11.41
C PRO A 220 5.27 10.15 11.52
N LYS A 221 5.92 11.30 11.78
CA LYS A 221 5.26 12.61 11.82
C LYS A 221 4.58 12.96 10.49
N ASP A 222 5.29 12.80 9.38
CA ASP A 222 4.78 13.10 8.03
C ASP A 222 3.61 12.17 7.68
N LEU A 223 3.70 10.89 8.06
CA LEU A 223 2.63 9.91 7.88
C LEU A 223 1.40 10.29 8.71
N CYS A 224 1.57 10.73 9.96
CA CYS A 224 0.46 11.19 10.79
C CYS A 224 -0.30 12.36 10.13
N GLU A 225 0.42 13.35 9.60
CA GLU A 225 -0.17 14.49 8.89
C GLU A 225 -0.90 14.06 7.61
N ARG A 226 -0.28 13.20 6.80
CA ARG A 226 -0.84 12.67 5.55
C ARG A 226 -2.11 11.87 5.80
N PHE A 227 -2.10 10.97 6.78
CA PHE A 227 -3.22 10.09 7.09
C PHE A 227 -4.29 10.74 7.98
N GLY A 228 -3.96 11.77 8.76
CA GLY A 228 -4.90 12.46 9.64
C GLY A 228 -5.23 11.69 10.93
N PHE A 229 -4.41 10.70 11.27
CA PHE A 229 -4.44 9.96 12.52
C PHE A 229 -3.01 9.81 13.05
N SER A 230 -2.83 9.68 14.36
CA SER A 230 -1.54 9.56 15.03
C SER A 230 -1.29 8.15 15.54
N CYS A 231 -0.04 7.69 15.53
CA CYS A 231 0.37 6.43 16.15
C CYS A 231 0.70 6.57 17.65
N CYS A 232 0.79 7.81 18.16
CA CYS A 232 1.02 8.12 19.57
C CYS A 232 0.62 9.57 19.88
N ASN A 233 0.56 9.93 21.17
CA ASN A 233 0.22 11.28 21.64
C ASN A 233 1.45 12.16 21.94
N ARG A 234 2.64 11.73 21.54
CA ARG A 234 3.91 12.43 21.79
C ARG A 234 4.30 13.33 20.61
N SER A 235 5.06 14.39 20.89
CA SER A 235 5.69 15.22 19.85
C SER A 235 6.85 14.51 19.15
N ASN A 236 7.60 13.71 19.93
CA ASN A 236 8.73 12.91 19.45
C ASN A 236 8.31 11.44 19.33
N HIS A 237 8.45 10.88 18.14
CA HIS A 237 8.12 9.49 17.85
C HIS A 237 9.26 8.55 18.27
N LEU A 238 8.90 7.39 18.81
CA LEU A 238 9.85 6.33 19.22
C LEU A 238 10.02 5.27 18.12
N ALA A 239 10.96 4.33 18.31
CA ALA A 239 11.14 3.15 17.45
C ALA A 239 9.82 2.40 17.20
N ARG A 240 9.05 2.13 18.26
CA ARG A 240 7.71 1.52 18.17
C ARG A 240 6.74 2.24 17.23
N CYS A 241 6.87 3.55 17.04
CA CYS A 241 6.04 4.26 16.08
C CYS A 241 6.37 3.85 14.64
N LYS A 242 7.64 3.56 14.34
CA LYS A 242 8.09 3.07 13.03
C LYS A 242 7.54 1.67 12.77
N GLU A 243 7.65 0.76 13.75
CA GLU A 243 7.07 -0.60 13.68
C GLU A 243 5.57 -0.57 13.35
N ILE A 244 4.79 0.26 14.06
CA ILE A 244 3.34 0.40 13.82
C ILE A 244 3.04 0.88 12.39
N TRP A 245 3.86 1.80 11.86
CA TRP A 245 3.71 2.28 10.48
C TRP A 245 4.18 1.24 9.45
N ALA A 246 5.22 0.47 9.73
CA ALA A 246 5.67 -0.64 8.90
C ALA A 246 4.60 -1.75 8.84
N GLU A 247 3.98 -2.10 9.96
CA GLU A 247 2.86 -3.05 10.00
C GLU A 247 1.68 -2.56 9.13
N LEU A 248 1.36 -1.26 9.19
CA LEU A 248 0.32 -0.69 8.34
C LEU A 248 0.72 -0.69 6.85
N TYR A 249 1.98 -0.40 6.54
CA TYR A 249 2.50 -0.47 5.18
C TYR A 249 2.35 -1.87 4.60
N GLU A 250 2.77 -2.90 5.33
CA GLU A 250 2.64 -4.31 4.91
C GLU A 250 1.19 -4.71 4.71
N GLN A 251 0.33 -4.39 5.67
CA GLN A 251 -1.10 -4.67 5.55
C GLN A 251 -1.74 -3.96 4.36
N LEU A 252 -1.28 -2.76 3.99
CA LEU A 252 -1.80 -2.01 2.85
C LEU A 252 -1.26 -2.50 1.50
N ARG A 253 0.02 -2.89 1.44
CA ARG A 253 0.67 -3.33 0.21
C ARG A 253 0.26 -4.76 -0.16
N ASN A 254 0.10 -5.64 0.81
CA ASN A 254 -0.10 -7.06 0.60
C ASN A 254 -1.54 -7.47 0.98
N GLU A 255 -1.87 -7.47 2.29
CA GLU A 255 -3.13 -8.03 2.78
C GLU A 255 -4.38 -7.32 2.24
N PHE A 256 -4.31 -6.00 2.07
CA PHE A 256 -5.43 -5.17 1.62
C PHE A 256 -5.92 -5.57 0.24
N ILE A 257 -5.03 -5.97 -0.64
CA ILE A 257 -5.37 -6.44 -1.98
C ILE A 257 -5.89 -7.89 -1.88
N ASP A 258 -5.12 -8.76 -1.22
CA ASP A 258 -5.34 -10.21 -1.21
C ASP A 258 -6.70 -10.59 -0.61
N VAL A 259 -7.15 -9.91 0.45
CA VAL A 259 -8.45 -10.20 1.07
C VAL A 259 -9.61 -9.96 0.12
N HIS A 260 -9.50 -9.03 -0.83
CA HIS A 260 -10.60 -8.73 -1.76
C HIS A 260 -10.55 -9.58 -3.03
N VAL A 261 -9.36 -10.06 -3.41
CA VAL A 261 -9.16 -10.87 -4.62
C VAL A 261 -9.36 -12.36 -4.34
N ASN A 262 -8.78 -12.90 -3.26
CA ASN A 262 -8.76 -14.34 -3.00
C ASN A 262 -10.13 -14.90 -2.56
N ASN A 263 -11.11 -14.02 -2.30
CA ASN A 263 -12.51 -14.38 -2.11
C ASN A 263 -13.23 -14.77 -3.43
N LEU A 264 -12.55 -14.77 -4.58
CA LEU A 264 -13.10 -15.19 -5.87
C LEU A 264 -13.11 -16.72 -6.07
N ASN A 265 -12.35 -17.49 -5.29
CA ASN A 265 -12.17 -18.93 -5.51
C ASN A 265 -12.98 -19.82 -4.54
N ASN A 266 -13.85 -19.24 -3.72
CA ASN A 266 -14.67 -19.96 -2.74
C ASN A 266 -16.19 -19.76 -2.94
N LEU A 267 -16.61 -19.27 -4.11
CA LEU A 267 -18.01 -19.20 -4.54
C LEU A 267 -18.23 -20.08 -5.75
#